data_AF-A0A257LAJ9-F1
#
_entry.id   AF-A0A257LAJ9-F1
#
_cell.length_a   1.000
_cell.length_b   1.000
_cell.length_c   1.000
_cell.angle_alpha   90.00
_cell.angle_beta   90.00
_cell.angle_gamma   90.00
#
_symmetry.space_group_name_H-M   'P 1'
#
loop_
_entity.id
_entity.type
_entity.pdbx_description
1 polymer ?
#
loop_
_entity_poly.entity_id
_entity_poly.type
_entity_poly.pdbx_seq_one_letter_code
_entity_poly.pdbx_strand_id
1 'polypeptide(L)'
;MREAAAAASPSAPTPALSATHRVPMPTPARPPAPERTCTMHPDLPARRHPIALTGATLLVLALAACASLPPPTAQVAEAQAAVSHAEGAGAGAAAPVPLASARQKLAGAQAALAARDSARALDLAQEALIDAQLAEALTRVAQARQATQVQTDASRALREELARPKP
;
A
#
# COMPACT_ATOMS: atom_id res chain seq x y z
N MET A 1 46.16 -7.06 -50.44
CA MET A 1 46.55 -6.06 -49.42
C MET A 1 45.26 -5.69 -48.69
N ARG A 2 44.81 -6.35 -47.62
CA ARG A 2 45.47 -6.72 -46.35
C ARG A 2 45.91 -5.46 -45.60
N GLU A 3 44.96 -4.80 -44.94
CA GLU A 3 45.20 -4.22 -43.62
C GLU A 3 43.95 -4.40 -42.76
N ALA A 4 44.19 -5.01 -41.61
CA ALA A 4 43.28 -5.25 -40.52
C ALA A 4 43.61 -4.21 -39.46
N ALA A 5 42.61 -3.43 -39.07
CA ALA A 5 42.60 -2.62 -37.86
C ALA A 5 41.17 -2.76 -37.32
N ALA A 6 40.87 -3.56 -36.30
CA ALA A 6 41.45 -3.62 -34.97
C ALA A 6 41.52 -2.22 -34.33
N ALA A 7 40.36 -1.65 -34.01
CA ALA A 7 40.25 -0.55 -33.07
C ALA A 7 38.89 -0.58 -32.35
N ALA A 8 38.93 -1.15 -31.15
CA ALA A 8 38.21 -0.71 -29.95
C ALA A 8 36.70 -0.45 -30.03
N SER A 9 35.94 -1.41 -29.52
CA SER A 9 34.62 -1.18 -28.94
C SER A 9 34.66 -0.01 -27.94
N PRO A 10 33.81 1.03 -28.07
CA PRO A 10 33.57 1.93 -26.97
C PRO A 10 32.69 1.21 -25.93
N SER A 11 33.35 0.86 -24.83
CA SER A 11 32.78 0.39 -23.57
C SER A 11 31.51 1.16 -23.19
N ALA A 12 30.41 0.43 -23.04
CA ALA A 12 29.24 0.92 -22.33
C ALA A 12 29.65 1.36 -20.92
N PRO A 13 29.28 2.55 -20.44
CA PRO A 13 29.26 2.78 -19.01
C PRO A 13 28.11 1.96 -18.44
N THR A 14 28.43 0.84 -17.79
CA THR A 14 27.53 0.30 -16.77
C THR A 14 27.38 1.40 -15.71
N PRO A 15 26.19 1.97 -15.48
CA PRO A 15 26.01 2.76 -14.28
C PRO A 15 26.16 1.78 -13.12
N ALA A 16 27.26 1.91 -12.39
CA ALA A 16 27.39 1.41 -11.04
C ALA A 16 26.15 1.90 -10.30
N LEU A 17 25.22 0.99 -10.05
CA LEU A 17 24.11 1.18 -9.14
C LEU A 17 24.71 1.51 -7.78
N SER A 18 24.91 2.80 -7.51
CA SER A 18 25.12 3.30 -6.16
C SER A 18 23.88 2.93 -5.37
N ALA A 19 24.03 1.82 -4.65
CA ALA A 19 23.13 1.27 -3.68
C ALA A 19 22.97 2.25 -2.50
N THR A 20 22.27 3.37 -2.68
CA THR A 20 21.88 4.25 -1.56
C THR A 20 20.68 5.13 -1.88
N HIS A 21 19.58 4.57 -2.39
CA HIS A 21 18.29 5.19 -2.09
C HIS A 21 17.25 4.11 -1.80
N ARG A 22 17.39 3.51 -0.62
CA ARG A 22 16.31 2.74 0.00
C ARG A 22 15.26 3.76 0.43
N VAL A 23 14.26 3.99 -0.41
CA VAL A 23 13.04 4.66 0.06
C VAL A 23 12.48 3.78 1.17
N PRO A 24 12.33 4.28 2.41
CA PRO A 24 11.70 3.52 3.47
C PRO A 24 10.24 3.31 3.07
N MET A 25 9.88 2.07 2.75
CA MET A 25 8.48 1.69 2.69
C MET A 25 7.89 1.92 4.09
N PRO A 26 6.72 2.58 4.22
CA PRO A 26 5.98 2.51 5.47
C PRO A 26 5.56 1.05 5.66
N THR A 27 6.24 0.36 6.57
CA THR A 27 5.78 -0.96 7.03
C THR A 27 4.42 -0.76 7.68
N PRO A 28 3.35 -1.43 7.22
CA PRO A 28 2.12 -1.48 8.00
C PRO A 28 2.46 -2.10 9.36
N ALA A 29 2.07 -1.42 10.44
CA ALA A 29 2.16 -1.96 11.78
C ALA A 29 1.36 -3.27 11.82
N ARG A 30 2.08 -4.39 11.72
CA ARG A 30 1.51 -5.73 11.81
C ARG A 30 0.93 -5.84 13.23
N PRO A 31 -0.40 -6.03 13.41
CA PRO A 31 -0.91 -6.35 14.72
C PRO A 31 -0.25 -7.64 15.21
N PRO A 32 0.08 -7.76 16.51
CA PRO A 32 0.69 -8.97 17.05
C PRO A 32 -0.21 -10.16 16.72
N ALA A 33 0.35 -11.14 16.00
CA ALA A 33 -0.29 -12.43 15.84
C ALA A 33 -0.48 -13.04 17.24
N PRO A 34 -1.66 -13.60 17.58
CA PRO A 34 -1.79 -14.34 18.80
C PRO A 34 -0.82 -15.53 18.74
N GLU A 35 0.05 -15.61 19.73
CA GLU A 35 0.96 -16.72 19.93
C GLU A 35 0.14 -18.01 19.93
N ARG A 36 0.32 -18.81 18.89
CA ARG A 36 -0.12 -20.20 18.88
C ARG A 36 0.85 -20.98 19.75
N THR A 37 0.67 -20.81 21.06
CA THR A 37 1.27 -21.66 22.06
C THR A 37 0.60 -23.02 21.93
N CYS A 38 1.30 -23.94 21.26
CA CYS A 38 1.01 -25.37 21.35
C CYS A 38 1.35 -25.84 22.77
N THR A 39 0.49 -25.55 23.74
CA THR A 39 0.47 -26.24 25.03
C THR A 39 -0.65 -27.28 25.00
N MET A 40 -0.20 -28.50 24.72
CA MET A 40 -0.61 -29.80 25.25
C MET A 40 -1.90 -29.91 26.09
N HIS A 41 -2.62 -31.00 25.77
CA HIS A 41 -3.79 -31.61 26.42
C HIS A 41 -3.89 -31.54 27.95
N PRO A 42 -5.13 -31.65 28.46
CA PRO A 42 -5.39 -32.76 29.35
C PRO A 42 -6.52 -33.69 28.85
N ASP A 43 -6.30 -34.98 29.11
CA ASP A 43 -7.23 -36.11 29.07
C ASP A 43 -8.65 -35.77 29.56
N LEU A 44 -9.64 -36.19 28.79
CA LEU A 44 -11.06 -36.18 29.18
C LEU A 44 -11.42 -37.51 29.87
N PRO A 45 -11.67 -37.55 31.18
CA PRO A 45 -12.42 -38.65 31.76
C PRO A 45 -13.90 -38.49 31.39
N ALA A 46 -14.41 -39.47 30.64
CA ALA A 46 -15.82 -39.67 30.36
C ALA A 46 -16.59 -39.91 31.67
N ARG A 47 -17.08 -38.83 32.29
CA ARG A 47 -18.03 -38.90 33.41
C ARG A 47 -19.33 -38.23 33.01
N ARG A 48 -20.34 -39.07 32.73
CA ARG A 48 -21.71 -38.68 32.36
C ARG A 48 -22.31 -37.85 33.49
N HIS A 49 -22.33 -36.53 33.35
CA HIS A 49 -23.00 -35.61 34.28
C HIS A 49 -24.12 -34.86 33.55
N PRO A 50 -25.40 -35.00 33.96
CA PRO A 50 -26.56 -34.40 33.30
C PRO A 50 -26.73 -32.90 33.63
N ILE A 51 -25.62 -32.16 33.74
CA ILE A 51 -25.56 -30.72 34.05
C ILE A 51 -25.00 -29.93 32.84
N ALA A 52 -24.55 -30.63 31.78
CA ALA A 52 -23.95 -30.03 30.58
C ALA A 52 -24.96 -29.30 29.66
N LEU A 53 -26.26 -29.40 29.90
CA LEU A 53 -27.29 -28.88 28.99
C LEU A 53 -27.61 -27.39 29.17
N THR A 54 -27.27 -26.77 30.30
CA THR A 54 -27.50 -25.34 30.55
C THR A 54 -26.28 -24.45 30.32
N GLY A 55 -25.06 -25.00 30.40
CA GLY A 55 -23.82 -24.25 30.16
C GLY A 55 -23.54 -23.95 28.68
N ALA A 56 -23.96 -24.85 27.78
CA ALA A 56 -23.71 -24.72 26.34
C ALA A 56 -24.47 -23.53 25.71
N THR A 57 -25.68 -23.23 26.18
CA THR A 57 -26.50 -22.11 25.69
C THR A 57 -25.93 -20.74 26.07
N LEU A 58 -25.30 -20.61 27.24
CA LEU A 58 -24.68 -19.36 27.69
C LEU A 58 -23.39 -19.05 26.91
N LEU A 59 -22.64 -20.07 26.51
CA LEU A 59 -21.45 -19.90 25.68
C LEU A 59 -21.83 -19.40 24.27
N VAL A 60 -22.87 -19.93 23.64
CA VAL A 60 -23.34 -19.46 22.32
C VAL A 60 -23.83 -18.00 22.34
N LEU A 61 -24.53 -17.58 23.41
CA LEU A 61 -24.92 -16.16 23.58
C LEU A 61 -23.72 -15.24 23.83
N ALA A 62 -22.69 -15.72 24.53
CA ALA A 62 -21.46 -14.94 24.76
C ALA A 62 -20.67 -14.70 23.46
N LEU A 63 -20.70 -15.63 22.50
CA LEU A 63 -20.10 -15.40 21.18
C LEU A 63 -20.85 -14.34 20.35
N ALA A 64 -22.17 -14.19 20.52
CA ALA A 64 -22.95 -13.17 19.82
C ALA A 64 -22.71 -11.74 20.36
N ALA A 65 -22.32 -11.62 21.63
CA ALA A 65 -22.01 -10.33 22.25
C ALA A 65 -20.66 -9.73 21.76
N CYS A 66 -19.73 -10.56 21.29
CA CYS A 66 -18.48 -10.09 20.67
C CYS A 66 -18.65 -9.56 19.23
N ALA A 67 -19.86 -9.58 18.65
CA ALA A 67 -20.14 -8.94 17.36
C ALA A 67 -20.41 -7.43 17.47
N SER A 68 -20.49 -6.89 18.70
CA SER A 68 -20.60 -5.45 18.92
C SER A 68 -19.23 -4.79 18.82
N LEU A 69 -18.63 -4.81 17.62
CA LEU A 69 -17.40 -4.07 17.37
C LEU A 69 -17.68 -2.57 17.48
N PRO A 70 -16.84 -1.81 18.20
CA PRO A 70 -16.93 -0.36 18.22
C PRO A 70 -16.85 0.19 16.78
N PRO A 71 -17.51 1.31 16.49
CA PRO A 71 -17.54 1.89 15.14
C PRO A 71 -16.11 2.10 14.60
N PRO A 72 -15.85 1.80 13.32
CA PRO A 72 -14.50 1.80 12.74
C PRO A 72 -13.98 3.21 12.42
N THR A 73 -13.98 4.09 13.42
CA THR A 73 -13.56 5.48 13.28
C THR A 73 -12.07 5.61 13.00
N ALA A 74 -11.25 4.72 13.57
CA ALA A 74 -9.80 4.69 13.33
C ALA A 74 -9.49 4.35 11.86
N GLN A 75 -10.17 3.38 11.28
CA GLN A 75 -9.96 2.95 9.89
C GLN A 75 -10.42 4.03 8.91
N VAL A 76 -11.54 4.70 9.18
CA VAL A 76 -12.00 5.83 8.37
C VAL A 76 -11.04 7.02 8.46
N ALA A 77 -10.49 7.30 9.65
CA ALA A 77 -9.47 8.34 9.83
C ALA A 77 -8.15 8.01 9.10
N GLU A 78 -7.73 6.75 9.11
CA GLU A 78 -6.56 6.27 8.36
C GLU A 78 -6.77 6.45 6.84
N ALA A 79 -7.92 6.04 6.32
CA ALA A 79 -8.27 6.24 4.92
C ALA A 79 -8.31 7.73 4.54
N GLN A 80 -8.84 8.58 5.43
CA GLN A 80 -8.85 10.04 5.23
C GLN A 80 -7.43 10.62 5.16
N ALA A 81 -6.54 10.19 6.06
CA ALA A 81 -5.14 10.61 6.06
C ALA A 81 -4.41 10.13 4.79
N ALA A 82 -4.70 8.92 4.31
CA ALA A 82 -4.11 8.40 3.08
C ALA A 82 -4.58 9.19 1.84
N VAL A 83 -5.88 9.53 1.77
CA VAL A 83 -6.40 10.37 0.68
C VAL A 83 -5.74 11.75 0.70
N SER A 84 -5.66 12.42 1.84
CA SER A 84 -5.03 13.75 1.93
C SER A 84 -3.53 13.70 1.62
N HIS A 85 -2.84 12.62 2.02
CA HIS A 85 -1.44 12.39 1.66
C HIS A 85 -1.27 12.23 0.14
N ALA A 86 -2.10 11.42 -0.51
CA ALA A 86 -2.06 11.24 -1.96
C ALA A 86 -2.37 12.56 -2.70
N GLU A 87 -3.34 13.35 -2.22
CA GLU A 87 -3.63 14.68 -2.75
C GLU A 87 -2.42 15.62 -2.65
N GLY A 88 -1.83 15.71 -1.45
CA GLY A 88 -0.64 16.53 -1.20
C GLY A 88 0.58 16.09 -2.01
N ALA A 89 0.69 14.79 -2.33
CA ALA A 89 1.73 14.26 -3.21
C ALA A 89 1.55 14.64 -4.70
N GLY A 90 0.39 15.17 -5.08
CA GLY A 90 0.09 15.55 -6.47
C GLY A 90 -0.67 14.48 -7.26
N ALA A 91 -1.31 13.51 -6.59
CA ALA A 91 -2.08 12.47 -7.26
C ALA A 91 -3.23 12.99 -8.11
N GLY A 92 -3.71 14.22 -7.88
CA GLY A 92 -4.73 14.85 -8.71
C GLY A 92 -4.32 14.98 -10.18
N ALA A 93 -3.03 15.22 -10.45
CA ALA A 93 -2.50 15.32 -11.81
C ALA A 93 -1.96 13.97 -12.32
N ALA A 94 -1.28 13.22 -11.45
CA ALA A 94 -0.59 11.99 -11.87
C ALA A 94 -1.50 10.75 -11.90
N ALA A 95 -2.54 10.71 -11.06
CA ALA A 95 -3.38 9.53 -10.85
C ALA A 95 -4.85 9.91 -10.52
N PRO A 96 -5.55 10.62 -11.41
CA PRO A 96 -6.89 11.16 -11.12
C PRO A 96 -7.95 10.08 -10.89
N VAL A 97 -7.88 8.97 -11.61
CA VAL A 97 -8.86 7.87 -11.52
C VAL A 97 -8.87 7.19 -10.14
N PRO A 98 -7.75 6.64 -9.64
CA PRO A 98 -7.74 6.02 -8.31
C PRO A 98 -7.98 7.02 -7.19
N LEU A 99 -7.52 8.28 -7.34
CA LEU A 99 -7.79 9.32 -6.35
C LEU A 99 -9.28 9.65 -6.27
N ALA A 100 -9.98 9.75 -7.40
CA ALA A 100 -11.42 9.96 -7.43
C ALA A 100 -12.17 8.79 -6.79
N SER A 101 -11.77 7.54 -7.09
CA SER A 101 -12.31 6.33 -6.45
C SER A 101 -12.13 6.38 -4.93
N ALA A 102 -10.93 6.70 -4.46
CA ALA A 102 -10.61 6.79 -3.03
C ALA A 102 -11.51 7.82 -2.31
N ARG A 103 -11.68 9.01 -2.90
CA ARG A 103 -12.57 10.06 -2.36
C ARG A 103 -14.01 9.62 -2.28
N GLN A 104 -14.52 8.98 -3.35
CA GLN A 104 -15.90 8.52 -3.40
C GLN A 104 -16.15 7.45 -2.34
N LYS A 105 -15.24 6.49 -2.19
CA LYS A 105 -15.35 5.41 -1.19
C LYS A 105 -15.22 5.93 0.23
N LEU A 106 -14.32 6.90 0.47
CA LEU A 106 -14.21 7.58 1.76
C LEU A 106 -15.51 8.31 2.14
N ALA A 107 -16.11 9.04 1.20
CA ALA A 107 -17.40 9.69 1.42
C ALA A 107 -18.50 8.66 1.73
N GLY A 108 -18.52 7.53 1.04
CA GLY A 108 -19.40 6.40 1.34
C GLY A 108 -19.16 5.81 2.73
N ALA A 109 -17.91 5.66 3.15
CA ALA A 109 -17.56 5.16 4.47
C ALA A 109 -18.04 6.11 5.59
N GLN A 110 -17.89 7.43 5.39
CA GLN A 110 -18.38 8.45 6.31
C GLN A 110 -19.92 8.43 6.41
N ALA A 111 -20.61 8.26 5.27
CA ALA A 111 -22.06 8.12 5.24
C ALA A 111 -22.52 6.84 5.97
N ALA A 112 -21.84 5.71 5.77
CA ALA A 112 -22.13 4.45 6.46
C ALA A 112 -21.91 4.57 7.99
N LEU A 113 -20.85 5.26 8.43
CA LEU A 113 -20.66 5.58 9.86
C LEU A 113 -21.81 6.41 10.43
N ALA A 114 -22.28 7.41 9.69
CA ALA A 114 -23.43 8.22 10.07
C ALA A 114 -24.72 7.40 10.16
N ALA A 115 -24.87 6.41 9.27
CA ALA A 115 -25.97 5.44 9.25
C ALA A 115 -25.83 4.31 10.28
N ARG A 116 -24.78 4.31 11.12
CA ARG A 116 -24.44 3.24 12.09
C ARG A 116 -24.16 1.88 11.45
N ASP A 117 -23.85 1.85 10.15
CA ASP A 117 -23.42 0.64 9.45
C ASP A 117 -21.88 0.51 9.53
N SER A 118 -21.43 -0.05 10.66
CA SER A 118 -20.00 -0.24 10.94
C SER A 118 -19.32 -1.21 9.98
N ALA A 119 -20.01 -2.26 9.52
CA ALA A 119 -19.42 -3.24 8.61
C ALA A 119 -19.16 -2.59 7.24
N ARG A 120 -20.17 -1.92 6.70
CA ARG A 120 -20.02 -1.25 5.40
C ARG A 120 -19.03 -0.09 5.45
N ALA A 121 -18.98 0.64 6.56
CA ALA A 121 -18.01 1.71 6.76
C ALA A 121 -16.56 1.17 6.73
N LEU A 122 -16.31 0.03 7.36
CA LEU A 122 -14.99 -0.58 7.39
C LEU A 122 -14.54 -1.04 6.00
N ASP A 123 -15.42 -1.73 5.26
CA ASP A 123 -15.12 -2.19 3.89
C ASP A 123 -14.78 -1.01 2.98
N LEU A 124 -15.63 0.02 2.98
CA LEU A 124 -15.42 1.21 2.14
C LEU A 124 -14.15 1.99 2.54
N ALA A 125 -13.83 2.06 3.84
CA ALA A 125 -12.61 2.70 4.30
C ALA A 125 -11.35 1.96 3.85
N GLN A 126 -11.36 0.62 3.93
CA GLN A 126 -10.24 -0.20 3.46
C GLN A 126 -10.05 -0.07 1.96
N GLU A 127 -11.12 -0.12 1.19
CA GLU A 127 -11.04 0.10 -0.26
C GLU A 127 -10.52 1.50 -0.60
N ALA A 128 -10.98 2.54 0.10
CA ALA A 128 -10.49 3.91 -0.08
C ALA A 128 -8.99 4.04 0.23
N LEU A 129 -8.52 3.38 1.28
CA LEU A 129 -7.11 3.35 1.67
C LEU A 129 -6.24 2.73 0.56
N ILE A 130 -6.65 1.59 0.00
CA ILE A 130 -5.89 0.93 -1.08
C ILE A 130 -5.89 1.78 -2.35
N ASP A 131 -7.02 2.39 -2.70
CA ASP A 131 -7.11 3.28 -3.86
C ASP A 131 -6.22 4.53 -3.69
N ALA A 132 -6.15 5.09 -2.47
CA ALA A 132 -5.26 6.21 -2.16
C ALA A 132 -3.78 5.82 -2.27
N GLN A 133 -3.39 4.66 -1.73
CA GLN A 133 -2.03 4.13 -1.84
C GLN A 133 -1.65 3.84 -3.30
N LEU A 134 -2.59 3.36 -4.11
CA LEU A 134 -2.41 3.19 -5.55
C LEU A 134 -2.17 4.54 -6.23
N ALA A 135 -2.97 5.56 -5.91
CA ALA A 135 -2.81 6.90 -6.44
C ALA A 135 -1.43 7.49 -6.08
N GLU A 136 -0.98 7.32 -4.84
CA GLU A 136 0.34 7.72 -4.38
C GLU A 136 1.47 6.98 -5.12
N ALA A 137 1.35 5.67 -5.30
CA ALA A 137 2.32 4.87 -6.01
C ALA A 137 2.47 5.32 -7.48
N LEU A 138 1.36 5.57 -8.16
CA LEU A 138 1.36 6.09 -9.53
C LEU A 138 1.96 7.50 -9.60
N THR A 139 1.73 8.31 -8.58
CA THR A 139 2.33 9.65 -8.47
C THR A 139 3.85 9.57 -8.38
N ARG A 140 4.37 8.66 -7.54
CA ARG A 140 5.82 8.39 -7.49
C ARG A 140 6.38 7.89 -8.82
N VAL A 141 5.65 7.03 -9.53
CA VAL A 141 6.05 6.56 -10.86
C VAL A 141 6.11 7.71 -11.86
N ALA A 142 5.13 8.61 -11.86
CA ALA A 142 5.13 9.78 -12.73
C ALA A 142 6.33 10.70 -12.45
N GLN A 143 6.62 10.99 -11.18
CA GLN A 143 7.77 11.79 -10.77
C GLN A 143 9.10 11.14 -11.17
N ALA A 144 9.24 9.82 -10.98
CA ALA A 144 10.45 9.09 -11.37
C ALA A 144 10.66 9.15 -12.90
N ARG A 145 9.60 9.02 -13.70
CA ARG A 145 9.67 9.14 -15.16
C ARG A 145 10.12 10.53 -15.59
N GLN A 146 9.57 11.58 -14.97
CA GLN A 146 9.98 12.96 -15.24
C GLN A 146 11.47 13.17 -14.92
N ALA A 147 11.95 12.66 -13.79
CA ALA A 147 13.37 12.77 -13.42
C ALA A 147 14.27 12.08 -14.45
N THR A 148 13.89 10.90 -14.96
CA THR A 148 14.65 10.20 -16.01
C THR A 148 14.63 10.96 -17.34
N GLN A 149 13.50 11.58 -17.71
CA GLN A 149 13.41 12.40 -18.91
C GLN A 149 14.34 13.61 -18.83
N VAL A 150 14.33 14.35 -17.73
CA VAL A 150 15.22 15.51 -17.52
C VAL A 150 16.70 15.11 -17.66
N GLN A 151 17.10 13.97 -17.10
CA GLN A 151 18.48 13.47 -17.24
C GLN A 151 18.82 13.10 -18.69
N THR A 152 17.88 12.45 -19.39
CA THR A 152 18.07 12.05 -20.79
C THR A 152 18.21 13.27 -21.68
N ASP A 153 17.36 14.28 -21.48
CA ASP A 153 17.38 15.53 -22.25
C ASP A 153 18.65 16.34 -21.97
N ALA A 154 19.09 16.42 -20.72
CA ALA A 154 20.38 17.03 -20.37
C ALA A 154 21.55 16.32 -21.07
N SER A 155 21.55 14.98 -21.08
CA SER A 155 22.60 14.20 -21.77
C SER A 155 22.59 14.42 -23.28
N ARG A 156 21.40 14.58 -23.88
CA ARG A 156 21.22 14.84 -25.31
C ARG A 156 21.73 16.23 -25.67
N ALA A 157 21.33 17.25 -24.91
CA ALA A 157 21.77 18.62 -25.13
C ALA A 157 23.30 18.74 -25.08
N LEU A 158 23.95 18.07 -24.12
CA LEU A 158 25.42 18.03 -24.05
C LEU A 158 26.05 17.38 -25.29
N ARG A 159 25.45 16.31 -25.82
CA ARG A 159 25.95 15.65 -27.05
C ARG A 159 25.77 16.52 -28.28
N GLU A 160 24.67 17.27 -28.37
CA GLU A 160 24.39 18.18 -29.49
C GLU A 160 25.40 19.34 -29.53
N GLU A 161 25.75 19.91 -28.37
CA GLU A 161 26.76 20.98 -28.29
C GLU A 161 28.18 20.47 -28.68
N LEU A 162 28.52 19.22 -28.35
CA LEU A 162 29.78 18.62 -28.79
C LEU A 162 29.81 18.31 -30.29
N ALA A 163 28.65 17.98 -30.88
CA ALA A 163 28.52 17.66 -32.30
C ALA A 163 28.42 18.91 -33.19
N ARG A 164 28.12 20.09 -32.62
CA ARG A 164 28.03 21.34 -33.37
C ARG A 164 29.44 21.74 -33.87
N PRO A 165 29.67 21.78 -35.19
CA PRO A 165 30.92 22.28 -35.74
C PRO A 165 31.05 23.76 -35.39
N LYS A 166 32.14 24.14 -34.71
CA LYS A 166 32.48 25.54 -34.48
C LYS A 166 33.05 26.11 -35.79
N PRO A 167 32.49 27.21 -36.33
CA PRO A 167 33.01 27.85 -37.55
C PRO A 167 34.41 28.46 -37.33
#